data_AF-A0A7X6PVN6-F1
#
_entry.id   AF-A0A7X6PVN6-F1
#
_cell.length_a   1.000
_cell.length_b   1.000
_cell.length_c   1.000
_cell.angle_alpha   90.00
_cell.angle_beta   90.00
_cell.angle_gamma   90.00
#
_symmetry.space_group_name_H-M   'P 1'
#
loop_
_entity.id
_entity.type
_entity.pdbx_description
1 polymer ?
#
loop_
_entity_poly.entity_id
_entity_poly.type
_entity_poly.pdbx_seq_one_letter_code
_entity_poly.pdbx_strand_id
1 'polypeptide(L)'
;MKDSQINKIWKFLCSLRLTLFILVLLAATSIIGTLIPQGEESEQFIQSISPALQKIITSFHLYDMYHSAWFQLIIFILALNLIACSINKLPGTIRLFKKLPSPDRENVFHGLHPD
;
A
#
# COMPACT_ATOMS: atom_id res chain seq x y z
N MET A 1 -2.43 -24.29 20.29
CA MET A 1 -2.10 -24.57 18.87
C MET A 1 -2.59 -23.48 17.89
N LYS A 2 -3.46 -22.53 18.31
CA LYS A 2 -4.02 -21.47 17.45
C LYS A 2 -3.07 -20.28 17.23
N ASP A 3 -2.15 -20.08 18.17
CA ASP A 3 -1.21 -18.93 18.18
C ASP A 3 -0.15 -19.01 17.07
N SER A 4 0.26 -20.21 16.66
CA SER A 4 1.26 -20.42 15.62
C SER A 4 0.80 -19.97 14.23
N GLN A 5 -0.46 -20.27 13.88
CA GLN A 5 -1.02 -19.90 12.56
C GLN A 5 -1.30 -18.39 12.48
N ILE A 6 -1.81 -17.79 13.56
CA ILE A 6 -2.02 -16.34 13.64
C ILE A 6 -0.68 -15.61 13.49
N ASN A 7 0.39 -16.08 14.13
CA ASN A 7 1.73 -15.50 14.00
C ASN A 7 2.30 -15.58 12.57
N LYS A 8 2.02 -16.66 11.82
CA LYS A 8 2.45 -16.79 10.42
C LYS A 8 1.66 -15.85 9.51
N ILE A 9 0.34 -15.79 9.65
CA ILE A 9 -0.53 -14.87 8.89
C ILE A 9 -0.15 -13.42 9.20
N TRP A 10 0.12 -13.11 10.47
CA TRP A 10 0.57 -11.80 10.92
C TRP A 10 1.92 -11.40 10.30
N LYS A 11 2.88 -12.33 10.25
CA LYS A 11 4.17 -12.12 9.57
C LYS A 11 4.01 -11.91 8.07
N PHE A 12 3.06 -12.62 7.44
CA PHE A 12 2.76 -12.47 6.02
C PHE A 12 2.13 -11.10 5.72
N LEU A 13 1.16 -10.65 6.53
CA LEU A 13 0.55 -9.32 6.44
C LEU A 13 1.51 -8.19 6.84
N CYS A 14 2.54 -8.46 7.64
CA CYS A 14 3.62 -7.50 7.93
C CYS A 14 4.68 -7.41 6.80
N SER A 15 4.47 -8.07 5.66
CA SER A 15 5.46 -8.11 4.59
C SER A 15 5.46 -6.82 3.76
N LEU A 16 6.59 -6.11 3.79
CA LEU A 16 6.85 -4.95 2.92
C LEU A 16 6.70 -5.29 1.44
N ARG A 17 7.14 -6.49 1.03
CA ARG A 17 7.05 -6.93 -0.38
C ARG A 17 5.60 -7.02 -0.84
N LEU A 18 4.72 -7.55 0.01
CA LEU A 18 3.29 -7.64 -0.27
C LEU A 18 2.66 -6.25 -0.37
N THR A 19 2.99 -5.38 0.58
CA THR A 19 2.50 -3.99 0.61
C THR A 19 2.89 -3.23 -0.67
N LEU A 20 4.16 -3.29 -1.08
CA LEU A 20 4.64 -2.62 -2.29
C LEU A 20 3.97 -3.18 -3.55
N PHE A 21 3.83 -4.50 -3.65
CA PHE A 21 3.14 -5.11 -4.78
C PHE A 21 1.68 -4.64 -4.89
N ILE A 22 0.95 -4.64 -3.77
CA ILE A 22 -0.44 -4.19 -3.73
C ILE A 22 -0.54 -2.69 -4.03
N LEU A 23 0.37 -1.87 -3.53
CA LEU A 23 0.41 -0.43 -3.83
C LEU A 23 0.60 -0.16 -5.34
N VAL A 24 1.52 -0.87 -5.99
CA VAL A 24 1.75 -0.72 -7.43
C VAL A 24 0.52 -1.18 -8.22
N LEU A 25 -0.08 -2.30 -7.83
CA LEU A 25 -1.30 -2.79 -8.45
C LEU A 25 -2.46 -1.79 -8.30
N LEU A 26 -2.67 -1.26 -7.08
CA LEU A 26 -3.68 -0.26 -6.79
C LEU A 26 -3.46 1.02 -7.60
N ALA A 27 -2.21 1.48 -7.71
CA ALA A 27 -1.86 2.66 -8.51
C ALA A 27 -2.16 2.45 -9.99
N ALA A 28 -1.74 1.31 -10.57
CA ALA A 28 -2.02 0.98 -11.97
C ALA A 28 -3.54 0.92 -12.23
N THR A 29 -4.29 0.28 -11.35
CA THR A 29 -5.75 0.24 -11.43
C THR A 29 -6.38 1.63 -11.30
N SER A 30 -5.91 2.46 -10.37
CA SER A 30 -6.44 3.82 -10.16
C SER A 30 -6.23 4.71 -11.40
N ILE A 31 -5.08 4.57 -12.08
CA ILE A 31 -4.84 5.25 -13.35
C ILE A 31 -5.88 4.82 -14.39
N ILE A 32 -6.10 3.51 -14.55
CA ILE A 32 -7.09 2.98 -15.49
C ILE A 32 -8.50 3.51 -15.17
N GLY A 33 -8.93 3.47 -13.91
CA GLY A 33 -10.24 3.95 -13.49
C GLY A 33 -10.41 5.47 -13.60
N THR A 34 -9.32 6.22 -13.64
CA THR A 34 -9.36 7.68 -13.89
C THR A 34 -9.56 8.00 -15.37
N LEU A 35 -9.07 7.13 -16.26
CA LEU A 35 -9.24 7.29 -17.72
C LEU A 35 -10.66 6.94 -18.18
N ILE A 36 -11.38 6.11 -17.44
CA ILE A 36 -12.75 5.69 -17.77
C ILE A 36 -13.73 6.59 -17.01
N PRO A 37 -14.62 7.34 -17.70
CA PRO A 37 -15.62 8.17 -17.03
C PRO A 37 -16.52 7.30 -16.13
N GLN A 38 -16.78 7.78 -14.92
CA GLN A 38 -17.57 7.09 -13.89
C GLN A 38 -18.97 7.74 -13.79
N GLY A 39 -19.98 6.97 -13.39
CA GLY A 39 -21.34 7.49 -13.18
C GLY A 39 -22.12 7.68 -14.49
N GLU A 40 -22.93 8.74 -14.59
CA GLU A 40 -23.86 8.95 -15.72
C GLU A 40 -23.15 9.11 -17.07
N GLU A 41 -21.93 9.69 -17.07
CA GLU A 41 -21.09 9.86 -18.26
C GLU A 41 -20.56 8.51 -18.81
N SER A 42 -20.58 7.44 -17.98
CA SER A 42 -20.05 6.13 -18.37
C SER A 42 -20.90 5.44 -19.44
N GLU A 43 -22.22 5.62 -19.42
CA GLU A 43 -23.13 4.96 -20.37
C GLU A 43 -22.92 5.47 -21.79
N GLN A 44 -22.76 6.79 -21.95
CA GLN A 44 -22.50 7.42 -23.25
C GLN A 44 -21.12 7.04 -23.78
N PHE A 45 -20.11 6.99 -22.90
CA PHE A 45 -18.77 6.55 -23.26
C PHE A 45 -18.76 5.10 -23.74
N ILE A 46 -19.47 4.20 -23.03
CA ILE A 46 -19.57 2.77 -23.39
C ILE A 46 -20.20 2.55 -24.77
N GLN A 47 -21.15 3.39 -25.17
CA GLN A 47 -21.76 3.31 -26.50
C GLN A 47 -20.83 3.83 -27.61
N SER A 48 -19.85 4.68 -27.27
CA SER A 48 -18.91 5.28 -28.23
C SER A 48 -17.65 4.43 -28.50
N ILE A 49 -17.37 3.43 -27.66
CA ILE A 49 -16.18 2.58 -27.74
C ILE A 49 -16.43 1.29 -28.55
N SER A 50 -15.34 0.62 -28.94
CA SER A 50 -15.43 -0.63 -29.67
C SER A 50 -16.13 -1.74 -28.85
N PRO A 51 -16.87 -2.65 -29.50
CA PRO A 51 -17.60 -3.72 -28.80
C PRO A 51 -16.67 -4.69 -28.03
N ALA A 52 -15.41 -4.80 -28.43
CA ALA A 52 -14.40 -5.56 -27.70
C ALA A 52 -14.04 -4.91 -26.35
N LEU A 53 -13.82 -3.59 -26.32
CA LEU A 53 -13.52 -2.84 -25.10
C LEU A 53 -14.74 -2.77 -24.18
N GLN A 54 -15.93 -2.58 -24.74
CA GLN A 54 -17.19 -2.62 -23.99
C GLN A 54 -17.33 -3.92 -23.19
N LYS A 55 -17.08 -5.08 -23.82
CA LYS A 55 -17.12 -6.38 -23.13
C LYS A 55 -16.17 -6.45 -21.94
N ILE A 56 -14.95 -5.93 -22.08
CA ILE A 56 -13.94 -5.93 -21.01
C ILE A 56 -14.37 -5.02 -19.86
N ILE A 57 -14.79 -3.79 -20.17
CA ILE A 57 -15.23 -2.78 -19.18
C ILE A 57 -16.44 -3.29 -18.40
N THR A 58 -17.43 -3.86 -19.07
CA THR A 58 -18.61 -4.45 -18.41
C THR A 58 -18.23 -5.67 -17.59
N SER A 59 -17.37 -6.57 -18.08
CA SER A 59 -16.99 -7.79 -17.36
C SER A 59 -16.18 -7.50 -16.09
N PHE A 60 -15.34 -6.47 -16.10
CA PHE A 60 -14.55 -6.05 -14.93
C PHE A 60 -15.26 -5.01 -14.04
N HIS A 61 -16.48 -4.59 -14.39
CA HIS A 61 -17.19 -3.51 -13.69
C HIS A 61 -16.38 -2.19 -13.63
N LEU A 62 -15.65 -1.85 -14.70
CA LEU A 62 -14.78 -0.66 -14.72
C LEU A 62 -15.55 0.68 -14.80
N TYR A 63 -16.86 0.63 -15.10
CA TYR A 63 -17.74 1.80 -15.13
C TYR A 63 -18.11 2.32 -13.72
N ASP A 64 -17.99 1.44 -12.71
CA ASP A 64 -18.10 1.77 -11.29
C ASP A 64 -17.01 1.02 -10.53
N MET A 65 -15.77 1.31 -10.90
CA MET A 65 -14.59 0.59 -10.42
C MET A 65 -14.44 0.72 -8.89
N TYR A 66 -14.70 1.92 -8.37
CA TYR A 66 -14.47 2.27 -6.96
C TYR A 66 -15.42 1.55 -5.99
N HIS A 67 -16.65 1.23 -6.43
CA HIS A 67 -17.59 0.44 -5.66
C HIS A 67 -17.49 -1.07 -5.94
N SER A 68 -16.63 -1.48 -6.87
CA SER A 68 -16.47 -2.88 -7.20
C SER A 68 -15.80 -3.67 -6.08
N ALA A 69 -16.33 -4.86 -5.79
CA ALA A 69 -15.88 -5.70 -4.69
C ALA A 69 -14.38 -6.05 -4.80
N TRP A 70 -13.87 -6.27 -6.02
CA TRP A 70 -12.46 -6.60 -6.22
C TRP A 70 -11.53 -5.43 -5.85
N PHE A 71 -11.92 -4.18 -6.17
CA PHE A 71 -11.13 -3.00 -5.85
C PHE A 71 -11.16 -2.69 -4.34
N GLN A 72 -12.34 -2.78 -3.73
CA GLN A 72 -12.51 -2.65 -2.29
C GLN A 72 -11.70 -3.70 -1.52
N LEU A 73 -11.65 -4.95 -2.00
CA LEU A 73 -10.82 -6.00 -1.40
C LEU A 73 -9.33 -5.65 -1.45
N ILE A 74 -8.83 -5.09 -2.56
CA ILE A 74 -7.43 -4.65 -2.68
C ILE A 74 -7.13 -3.56 -1.64
N ILE A 75 -7.98 -2.53 -1.54
CA ILE A 75 -7.82 -1.46 -0.54
C ILE A 75 -7.88 -2.01 0.88
N PHE A 76 -8.84 -2.89 1.15
CA PHE A 76 -9.02 -3.49 2.47
C PHE A 76 -7.80 -4.31 2.90
N ILE A 77 -7.29 -5.17 2.01
CA ILE A 77 -6.08 -5.95 2.26
C ILE A 77 -4.89 -5.01 2.47
N LEU A 78 -4.74 -3.96 1.66
CA LEU A 78 -3.69 -2.97 1.83
C LEU A 78 -3.78 -2.29 3.20
N ALA A 79 -4.98 -1.84 3.60
CA ALA A 79 -5.22 -1.20 4.88
C ALA A 79 -4.84 -2.13 6.04
N LEU A 80 -5.24 -3.41 5.99
CA LEU A 80 -4.83 -4.40 6.99
C LEU A 80 -3.32 -4.60 7.05
N ASN A 81 -2.64 -4.67 5.90
CA ASN A 81 -1.18 -4.77 5.82
C ASN A 81 -0.51 -3.55 6.48
N LEU A 82 -0.99 -2.34 6.17
CA LEU A 82 -0.47 -1.10 6.73
C LEU A 82 -0.68 -1.02 8.25
N ILE A 83 -1.87 -1.39 8.74
CA ILE A 83 -2.17 -1.41 10.18
C ILE A 83 -1.24 -2.40 10.89
N ALA A 84 -1.08 -3.62 10.37
CA ALA A 84 -0.20 -4.63 10.95
C ALA A 84 1.27 -4.17 10.98
N CYS A 85 1.77 -3.64 9.85
CA CYS A 85 3.12 -3.08 9.75
C CYS A 85 3.33 -1.93 10.72
N SER A 86 2.35 -1.03 10.84
CA SER A 86 2.37 0.14 11.70
C SER A 86 2.49 -0.27 13.18
N ILE A 87 1.65 -1.21 13.64
CA ILE A 87 1.69 -1.75 15.01
C ILE A 87 3.05 -2.38 15.33
N ASN A 88 3.62 -3.14 14.40
CA ASN A 88 4.87 -3.87 14.64
C ASN A 88 6.12 -2.96 14.60
N LYS A 89 6.11 -1.92 13.75
CA LYS A 89 7.31 -1.11 13.45
C LYS A 89 7.36 0.22 14.20
N LEU A 90 6.23 0.89 14.42
CA LEU A 90 6.16 2.19 15.12
C LEU A 90 6.78 2.20 16.53
N PRO A 91 6.52 1.23 17.43
CA PRO A 91 7.04 1.33 18.80
C PRO A 91 8.57 1.24 18.84
N GLY A 92 9.19 0.47 17.92
CA GLY A 92 10.64 0.41 17.80
C GLY A 92 11.25 1.73 17.33
N THR A 93 10.64 2.36 16.31
CA THR A 93 11.09 3.67 15.80
C THR A 93 10.90 4.78 16.84
N ILE A 94 9.78 4.81 17.57
CA ILE A 94 9.54 5.78 18.63
C ILE A 94 10.57 5.62 19.76
N ARG A 95 10.94 4.39 20.12
CA ARG A 95 12.01 4.14 21.11
C ARG A 95 13.38 4.62 20.64
N LEU A 96 13.68 4.51 19.34
CA LEU A 96 14.92 5.02 18.76
C LEU A 96 14.95 6.56 18.75
N PHE A 97 13.86 7.21 18.37
CA PHE A 97 13.75 8.68 18.42
C PHE A 97 13.74 9.24 19.85
N LYS A 98 13.22 8.49 20.83
CA LYS A 98 13.28 8.85 22.25
C LYS A 98 14.66 8.65 22.87
N LYS A 99 15.50 7.77 22.32
CA LYS A 99 16.93 7.76 22.68
C LYS A 99 17.51 9.04 22.10
N LEU A 100 17.85 9.99 22.97
CA LEU A 100 18.60 11.17 22.56
C LEU A 100 19.82 10.71 21.74
N PRO A 101 20.18 11.41 20.65
CA PRO A 101 21.43 11.15 19.95
C PRO A 101 22.53 11.24 21.00
N SER A 102 23.15 10.09 21.30
CA SER A 102 24.32 10.06 22.17
C SER A 102 25.37 10.94 21.50
N PRO A 103 25.98 11.90 22.22
CA PRO A 103 27.03 12.72 21.65
C PRO A 103 28.25 11.82 21.38
N ASP A 104 28.30 11.20 20.21
CA ASP A 104 29.46 10.45 19.72
C ASP A 104 30.60 11.40 19.27
N ARG A 105 30.73 12.54 19.97
CA ARG A 105 31.74 13.57 19.72
C ARG A 105 32.81 13.65 20.80
N GLU A 106 32.80 12.73 21.77
CA GLU A 106 33.87 12.69 22.78
C GLU A 106 35.16 12.07 22.20
N ASN A 107 35.05 11.10 21.27
CA ASN A 107 36.22 10.41 20.71
C ASN A 107 36.76 10.99 19.39
N VAL A 108 36.11 12.01 18.82
CA VAL A 108 36.51 12.60 17.52
C VAL A 108 37.75 13.49 17.65
N PHE A 109 38.00 14.05 18.83
CA PHE A 109 39.10 15.01 19.06
C PHE A 109 40.34 14.40 19.73
N HIS A 110 40.33 13.10 20.06
CA HIS A 110 41.47 12.41 20.70
C HIS A 110 42.68 12.17 19.79
N GLY A 111 42.60 12.51 18.49
CA GLY A 111 43.68 12.37 17.50
C GLY A 111 44.23 13.68 16.94
N LEU A 112 43.80 14.85 17.44
CA LEU A 112 44.35 16.14 17.01
C LEU A 112 45.52 16.51 17.92
N HIS A 113 46.74 16.22 17.46
CA HIS A 113 47.95 16.72 18.08
C HIS A 113 48.04 18.24 17.80
N PRO A 114 48.16 19.11 18.81
CA PRO A 114 48.49 20.50 18.58
C PRO A 114 49.97 20.55 18.17
N ASP A 115 50.25 21.01 16.96
CA ASP A 115 51.59 21.45 16.55
C ASP A 115 51.94 22.78 17.22
#